data_AF-A0A5Q0P2V6-F1
#
_entry.id   AF-A0A5Q0P2V6-F1
#
_cell.length_a   1.000
_cell.length_b   1.000
_cell.length_c   1.000
_cell.angle_alpha   90.00
_cell.angle_beta   90.00
_cell.angle_gamma   90.00
#
_symmetry.space_group_name_H-M   'P 1'
#
loop_
_entity.id
_entity.type
_entity.pdbx_description
1 polymer ?
#
loop_
_entity_poly.entity_id
_entity_poly.type
_entity_poly.pdbx_seq_one_letter_code
_entity_poly.pdbx_strand_id
1 'polypeptide(L)'
;MDKHIVFEDEHIRAIFLPGSSSALIFSFGDLITRAKGLNINAEKSLQKFDFNVLGIMPKQKSWFPQGSMWNMLAAVRDLIAPFKARIAYGGSMGGYAAIKYSNALDVQRVVAMVPQYSIDPNDVYDARYNMFYQAEHNTQMRITAEDVSAAREYIIVYDPHYAEDHAHYVQLKQVLPEHHVLNLPFTGHDAIAVLASSELVNDFLTHEFDATYFYQKMRRVKKNSKFYYRKVIENLLPRHRGALAKILKHNDLSLDAQFFDANQKQLILRELMRNKQVDQHDLMKLGIQVNLPQENRQLLLDAHGHGLVFNVISQKLESYADGAIALNHKFLIPIYAKGNGLLNIMLNDERYLVVMNDRHIMKLMKEQDALSVGMHPILVKRYEQHYMFSYKQLNLTTDEFGGARFVETSDKNSHFVTRTELN
;
A
#
# COMPACT_ATOMS: atom_id res chain seq x y z
N MET A 1 36.57 2.04 0.26
CA MET A 1 36.63 1.07 1.39
C MET A 1 35.22 0.57 1.62
N ASP A 2 35.06 -0.66 2.08
CA ASP A 2 33.74 -1.18 2.44
C ASP A 2 33.32 -0.72 3.84
N LYS A 3 32.01 -0.70 4.09
CA LYS A 3 31.41 -0.42 5.40
C LYS A 3 31.93 -1.42 6.45
N HIS A 4 32.39 -0.94 7.60
CA HIS A 4 33.00 -1.79 8.64
C HIS A 4 32.78 -1.26 10.07
N ILE A 5 32.96 -2.11 11.07
CA ILE A 5 32.84 -1.75 12.49
C ILE A 5 34.13 -1.06 12.93
N VAL A 6 34.00 0.06 13.64
CA VAL A 6 35.14 0.85 14.17
C VAL A 6 35.16 0.92 15.69
N PHE A 7 34.04 0.58 16.35
CA PHE A 7 33.96 0.39 17.79
C PHE A 7 32.77 -0.52 18.11
N GLU A 8 32.89 -1.34 19.15
CA GLU A 8 31.79 -2.11 19.70
C GLU A 8 32.02 -2.41 21.18
N ASP A 9 30.98 -2.24 21.98
CA ASP A 9 30.93 -2.70 23.36
C ASP A 9 29.61 -3.45 23.63
N GLU A 10 29.25 -3.60 24.90
CA GLU A 10 28.00 -4.26 25.28
C GLU A 10 26.74 -3.50 24.79
N HIS A 11 26.76 -2.17 24.80
CA HIS A 11 25.57 -1.35 24.59
C HIS A 11 25.46 -0.79 23.17
N ILE A 12 26.57 -0.50 22.50
CA ILE A 12 26.56 0.15 21.18
C ILE A 12 27.56 -0.47 20.20
N ARG A 13 27.31 -0.26 18.91
CA ARG A 13 28.22 -0.57 17.81
C ARG A 13 28.33 0.66 16.92
N ALA A 14 29.55 1.14 16.68
CA ALA A 14 29.84 2.18 15.72
C ALA A 14 30.34 1.57 14.40
N ILE A 15 29.70 1.95 13.29
CA ILE A 15 29.93 1.41 11.95
C ILE A 15 30.28 2.58 11.05
N PHE A 16 31.46 2.55 10.43
CA PHE A 16 31.86 3.55 9.46
C PHE A 16 31.47 3.10 8.05
N LEU A 17 30.68 3.93 7.38
CA LEU A 17 30.37 3.83 5.95
C LEU A 17 31.09 4.99 5.25
N PRO A 18 32.16 4.71 4.49
CA PRO A 18 32.88 5.74 3.76
C PRO A 18 32.06 6.23 2.55
N GLY A 19 32.14 7.52 2.28
CA GLY A 19 31.58 8.18 1.11
C GLY A 19 32.53 9.27 0.59
N SER A 20 32.12 10.06 -0.40
CA SER A 20 32.92 11.16 -0.96
C SER A 20 32.58 12.55 -0.42
N SER A 21 31.49 12.70 0.36
CA SER A 21 31.10 14.00 0.92
C SER A 21 32.15 14.57 1.88
N SER A 22 32.29 15.89 1.91
CA SER A 22 33.14 16.60 2.89
C SER A 22 32.60 16.55 4.32
N ALA A 23 31.30 16.27 4.49
CA ALA A 23 30.64 16.14 5.78
C ALA A 23 30.69 14.70 6.32
N LEU A 24 30.79 14.55 7.65
CA LEU A 24 30.56 13.31 8.38
C LEU A 24 29.20 13.36 9.07
N ILE A 25 28.36 12.36 8.81
CA ILE A 25 27.06 12.22 9.45
C ILE A 25 27.16 11.21 10.58
N PHE A 26 26.88 11.65 11.81
CA PHE A 26 26.64 10.77 12.95
C PHE A 26 25.17 10.33 12.93
N SER A 27 24.92 9.11 12.46
CA SER A 27 23.57 8.56 12.33
C SER A 27 23.26 7.63 13.50
N PHE A 28 22.38 8.07 14.40
CA PHE A 28 22.01 7.32 15.59
C PHE A 28 20.82 6.40 15.33
N GLY A 29 20.94 5.13 15.76
CA GLY A 29 19.83 4.18 15.74
C GLY A 29 18.71 4.52 16.72
N ASP A 30 17.51 4.01 16.42
CA ASP A 30 16.34 4.09 17.30
C ASP A 30 16.08 2.75 18.00
N LEU A 31 14.98 2.66 18.75
CA LEU A 31 14.60 1.45 19.50
C LEU A 31 14.34 0.23 18.59
N ILE A 32 13.88 0.46 17.36
CA ILE A 32 13.46 -0.56 16.40
C ILE A 32 14.66 -1.00 15.56
N THR A 33 15.41 -0.03 15.04
CA THR A 33 16.59 -0.18 14.19
C THR A 33 17.84 -0.33 15.04
N ARG A 34 17.95 -1.47 15.74
CA ARG A 34 19.12 -1.84 16.54
C ARG A 34 20.25 -2.41 15.70
N ALA A 35 21.44 -2.51 16.30
CA ALA A 35 22.60 -3.13 15.68
C ALA A 35 22.28 -4.58 15.26
N LYS A 36 22.23 -4.82 13.95
CA LYS A 36 22.11 -6.14 13.33
C LYS A 36 23.05 -6.20 12.13
N GLY A 37 24.11 -6.99 12.22
CA GLY A 37 25.19 -6.98 11.22
C GLY A 37 25.83 -5.58 11.12
N LEU A 38 25.87 -5.04 9.90
CA LEU A 38 26.43 -3.72 9.60
C LEU A 38 25.36 -2.66 9.26
N ASN A 39 24.10 -2.87 9.67
CA ASN A 39 23.02 -1.93 9.34
C ASN A 39 23.19 -0.59 10.07
N ILE A 40 23.02 0.51 9.33
CA ILE A 40 23.02 1.89 9.86
C ILE A 40 21.62 2.52 9.74
N ASN A 41 21.27 3.41 10.67
CA ASN A 41 20.05 4.20 10.56
C ASN A 41 20.08 5.12 9.33
N ALA A 42 18.94 5.22 8.62
CA ALA A 42 18.80 5.97 7.37
C ALA A 42 19.84 5.62 6.26
N GLU A 43 20.46 4.42 6.33
CA GLU A 43 21.58 4.04 5.46
C GLU A 43 21.30 4.27 3.96
N LYS A 44 20.15 3.79 3.46
CA LYS A 44 19.78 3.95 2.04
C LYS A 44 19.72 5.41 1.61
N SER A 45 19.28 6.30 2.50
CA SER A 45 19.18 7.74 2.23
C SER A 45 20.55 8.39 2.26
N LEU A 46 21.38 8.07 3.23
CA LEU A 46 22.72 8.63 3.37
C LEU A 46 23.66 8.14 2.25
N GLN A 47 23.59 6.85 1.91
CA GLN A 47 24.37 6.26 0.81
C GLN A 47 23.99 6.83 -0.55
N LYS A 48 22.70 7.15 -0.79
CA LYS A 48 22.23 7.73 -2.06
C LYS A 48 22.96 9.04 -2.40
N PHE A 49 23.37 9.81 -1.39
CA PHE A 49 24.09 11.07 -1.55
C PHE A 49 25.57 10.96 -1.18
N ASP A 50 26.08 9.74 -1.08
CA ASP A 50 27.49 9.42 -0.87
C ASP A 50 28.13 10.11 0.35
N PHE A 51 27.35 10.16 1.45
CA PHE A 51 27.85 10.71 2.70
C PHE A 51 28.89 9.79 3.36
N ASN A 52 29.90 10.40 4.00
CA ASN A 52 30.63 9.72 5.06
C ASN A 52 29.71 9.59 6.28
N VAL A 53 29.57 8.39 6.83
CA VAL A 53 28.65 8.12 7.94
C VAL A 53 29.35 7.34 9.05
N LEU A 54 29.23 7.83 10.28
CA LEU A 54 29.43 7.03 11.47
C LEU A 54 28.06 6.64 12.04
N GLY A 55 27.62 5.42 11.75
CA GLY A 55 26.39 4.85 12.29
C GLY A 55 26.61 4.37 13.71
N ILE A 56 25.92 4.98 14.69
CA ILE A 56 26.02 4.63 16.11
C ILE A 56 24.75 3.90 16.48
N MET A 57 24.86 2.57 16.57
CA MET A 57 23.72 1.68 16.63
C MET A 57 23.58 1.05 18.03
N PRO A 58 22.42 1.15 18.67
CA PRO A 58 22.17 0.54 19.97
C PRO A 58 22.08 -0.98 19.82
N LYS A 59 22.79 -1.73 20.67
CA LYS A 59 22.65 -3.19 20.82
C LYS A 59 21.54 -3.52 21.82
N GLN A 60 21.39 -2.68 22.84
CA GLN A 60 20.41 -2.81 23.90
C GLN A 60 19.49 -1.60 23.95
N LYS A 61 18.39 -1.70 24.70
CA LYS A 61 17.45 -0.59 24.96
C LYS A 61 18.00 0.31 26.08
N SER A 62 19.22 0.79 25.93
CA SER A 62 20.00 1.43 27.00
C SER A 62 20.23 2.94 26.80
N TRP A 63 19.69 3.55 25.74
CA TRP A 63 19.75 5.01 25.52
C TRP A 63 21.17 5.58 25.45
N PHE A 64 22.06 4.89 24.74
CA PHE A 64 23.44 5.34 24.48
C PHE A 64 24.15 5.78 25.78
N PRO A 65 24.47 4.84 26.69
CA PRO A 65 25.10 5.17 27.97
C PRO A 65 26.36 6.02 27.80
N GLN A 66 26.54 6.98 28.70
CA GLN A 66 27.63 7.96 28.61
C GLN A 66 29.01 7.30 28.53
N GLY A 67 29.25 6.26 29.35
CA GLY A 67 30.51 5.51 29.33
C GLY A 67 30.81 4.89 27.96
N SER A 68 29.81 4.25 27.33
CA SER A 68 29.94 3.70 25.98
C SER A 68 30.25 4.77 24.94
N MET A 69 29.60 5.93 25.04
CA MET A 69 29.82 7.04 24.11
C MET A 69 31.21 7.65 24.24
N TRP A 70 31.75 7.79 25.45
CA TRP A 70 33.11 8.26 25.66
C TRP A 70 34.16 7.27 25.16
N ASN A 71 33.97 5.97 25.43
CA ASN A 71 34.85 4.92 24.93
C ASN A 71 34.86 4.88 23.39
N MET A 72 33.69 5.00 22.77
CA MET A 72 33.55 5.10 21.31
C MET A 72 34.27 6.32 20.75
N LEU A 73 34.04 7.50 21.33
CA LEU A 73 34.68 8.75 20.92
C LEU A 73 36.21 8.67 20.99
N ALA A 74 36.75 8.06 22.05
CA ALA A 74 38.19 7.83 22.17
C ALA A 74 38.72 6.92 21.06
N ALA A 75 38.00 5.84 20.75
CA ALA A 75 38.39 4.88 19.71
C ALA A 75 38.34 5.44 18.28
N VAL A 76 37.35 6.29 17.98
CA VAL A 76 37.15 6.85 16.63
C VAL A 76 37.75 8.23 16.43
N ARG A 77 38.45 8.78 17.43
CA ARG A 77 38.96 10.16 17.42
C ARG A 77 39.74 10.50 16.14
N ASP A 78 40.70 9.65 15.79
CA ASP A 78 41.59 9.88 14.65
C ASP A 78 40.86 9.67 13.32
N LEU A 79 39.87 8.76 13.29
CA LEU A 79 38.99 8.54 12.14
C LEU A 79 38.14 9.78 11.82
N ILE A 80 37.59 10.44 12.84
CA ILE A 80 36.69 11.59 12.65
C ILE A 80 37.44 12.93 12.54
N ALA A 81 38.71 12.99 12.95
CA ALA A 81 39.52 14.21 12.96
C ALA A 81 39.61 14.98 11.61
N PRO A 82 39.66 14.31 10.45
CA PRO A 82 39.70 14.99 9.15
C PRO A 82 38.40 15.75 8.80
N PHE A 83 37.25 15.31 9.33
CA PHE A 83 35.96 15.89 9.00
C PHE A 83 35.68 17.14 9.83
N LYS A 84 35.62 18.30 9.17
CA LYS A 84 35.29 19.59 9.80
C LYS A 84 33.80 19.90 9.78
N ALA A 85 33.07 19.42 8.77
CA ALA A 85 31.62 19.46 8.73
C ALA A 85 31.08 18.16 9.33
N ARG A 86 30.38 18.27 10.45
CA ARG A 86 29.88 17.17 11.25
C ARG A 86 28.42 17.43 11.61
N ILE A 87 27.58 16.44 11.39
CA ILE A 87 26.12 16.57 11.54
C ILE A 87 25.59 15.37 12.31
N ALA A 88 24.78 15.61 13.34
CA ALA A 88 24.09 14.53 14.04
C ALA A 88 22.67 14.37 13.51
N TYR A 89 22.26 13.12 13.27
CA TYR A 89 20.92 12.77 12.83
C TYR A 89 20.40 11.57 13.61
N GLY A 90 19.14 11.65 14.04
CA GLY A 90 18.47 10.53 14.67
C GLY A 90 17.02 10.86 15.01
N GLY A 91 16.28 9.85 15.45
CA GLY A 91 14.98 10.10 16.04
C GLY A 91 14.68 9.23 17.25
N SER A 92 13.68 9.64 18.03
CA SER A 92 13.35 9.02 19.31
C SER A 92 14.60 9.00 20.22
N MET A 93 14.99 7.82 20.70
CA MET A 93 16.26 7.56 21.41
C MET A 93 17.51 8.05 20.63
N GLY A 94 17.54 7.92 19.31
CA GLY A 94 18.64 8.44 18.49
C GLY A 94 18.65 9.96 18.38
N GLY A 95 17.47 10.59 18.41
CA GLY A 95 17.32 12.04 18.44
C GLY A 95 17.79 12.62 19.78
N TYR A 96 17.50 11.92 20.88
CA TYR A 96 18.09 12.20 22.20
C TYR A 96 19.63 12.21 22.12
N ALA A 97 20.25 11.14 21.60
CA ALA A 97 21.70 11.03 21.55
C ALA A 97 22.35 12.07 20.62
N ALA A 98 21.69 12.40 19.50
CA ALA A 98 22.13 13.46 18.60
C ALA A 98 22.22 14.82 19.29
N ILE A 99 21.30 15.12 20.22
CA ILE A 99 21.33 16.34 21.03
C ILE A 99 22.33 16.23 22.18
N LYS A 100 22.20 15.18 23.01
CA LYS A 100 23.01 14.93 24.21
C LYS A 100 24.52 14.96 23.95
N TYR A 101 24.96 14.42 22.83
CA TYR A 101 26.38 14.33 22.48
C TYR A 101 26.81 15.37 21.45
N SER A 102 25.99 16.39 21.18
CA SER A 102 26.26 17.39 20.12
C SER A 102 27.55 18.18 20.36
N ASN A 103 27.81 18.60 21.61
CA ASN A 103 29.05 19.26 21.99
C ASN A 103 30.26 18.32 21.88
N ALA A 104 30.13 17.11 22.42
CA ALA A 104 31.17 16.08 22.43
C ALA A 104 31.67 15.66 21.03
N LEU A 105 30.74 15.54 20.08
CA LEU A 105 31.02 15.15 18.70
C LEU A 105 31.49 16.33 17.84
N ASP A 106 31.41 17.54 18.37
CA ASP A 106 31.69 18.80 17.68
C ASP A 106 30.89 18.93 16.38
N VAL A 107 29.57 18.66 16.45
CA VAL A 107 28.68 18.82 15.30
C VAL A 107 28.26 20.27 15.12
N GLN A 108 28.08 20.72 13.88
CA GLN A 108 27.59 22.06 13.55
C GLN A 108 26.06 22.08 13.42
N ARG A 109 25.44 20.93 13.10
CA ARG A 109 24.00 20.78 12.95
C ARG A 109 23.50 19.49 13.61
N VAL A 110 22.34 19.58 14.25
CA VAL A 110 21.59 18.46 14.82
C VAL A 110 20.20 18.41 14.21
N VAL A 111 19.86 17.29 13.59
CA VAL A 111 18.52 17.01 13.08
C VAL A 111 17.90 15.91 13.93
N ALA A 112 16.90 16.27 14.73
CA ALA A 112 16.29 15.40 15.72
C ALA A 112 14.79 15.21 15.45
N MET A 113 14.39 13.98 15.12
CA MET A 113 13.01 13.61 14.85
C MET A 113 12.38 13.00 16.10
N VAL A 114 11.27 13.56 16.59
CA VAL A 114 10.58 13.12 17.83
C VAL A 114 11.56 12.80 18.98
N PRO A 115 12.53 13.68 19.29
CA PRO A 115 13.56 13.36 20.26
C PRO A 115 13.00 13.24 21.66
N GLN A 116 13.56 12.30 22.42
CA GLN A 116 13.33 12.24 23.85
C GLN A 116 14.28 13.20 24.59
N TYR A 117 13.83 13.68 25.75
CA TYR A 117 14.66 14.47 26.66
C TYR A 117 15.54 13.59 27.58
N SER A 118 14.90 12.57 28.16
CA SER A 118 15.46 11.61 29.12
C SER A 118 14.55 10.38 29.12
N ILE A 119 15.07 9.19 29.47
CA ILE A 119 14.23 8.01 29.73
C ILE A 119 13.87 7.87 31.22
N ASP A 120 14.46 8.71 32.09
CA ASP A 120 14.20 8.69 33.53
C ASP A 120 12.76 9.13 33.81
N PRO A 121 11.93 8.29 34.46
CA PRO A 121 10.54 8.63 34.78
C PRO A 121 10.42 9.85 35.71
N ASN A 122 11.47 10.24 36.42
CA ASN A 122 11.47 11.45 37.26
C ASN A 122 11.66 12.74 36.44
N ASP A 123 12.25 12.65 35.25
CA ASP A 123 12.43 13.79 34.36
C ASP A 123 11.18 13.99 33.47
N VAL A 124 10.71 12.91 32.83
CA VAL A 124 9.52 12.89 31.97
C VAL A 124 8.83 11.54 32.08
N TYR A 125 7.53 11.55 32.38
CA TYR A 125 6.71 10.35 32.34
C TYR A 125 6.29 10.00 30.91
N ASP A 126 6.77 8.86 30.44
CA ASP A 126 6.43 8.21 29.19
C ASP A 126 6.40 6.68 29.38
N ALA A 127 5.20 6.14 29.61
CA ALA A 127 4.98 4.72 29.85
C ALA A 127 5.45 3.81 28.71
N ARG A 128 5.66 4.35 27.50
CA ARG A 128 6.18 3.59 26.35
C ARG A 128 7.62 3.15 26.56
N TYR A 129 8.41 3.95 27.29
CA TYR A 129 9.86 3.80 27.35
C TYR A 129 10.44 3.78 28.76
N ASN A 130 9.84 4.45 29.76
CA ASN A 130 10.40 4.47 31.11
C ASN A 130 10.60 3.07 31.71
N MET A 131 9.87 2.05 31.25
CA MET A 131 10.08 0.66 31.66
C MET A 131 11.47 0.09 31.29
N PHE A 132 12.21 0.75 30.40
CA PHE A 132 13.58 0.40 30.03
C PHE A 132 14.64 1.20 30.80
N TYR A 133 14.23 2.13 31.68
CA TYR A 133 15.16 2.87 32.53
C TYR A 133 15.89 1.92 33.49
N GLN A 134 17.22 2.01 33.49
CA GLN A 134 18.08 1.27 34.40
C GLN A 134 19.07 2.25 35.01
N ALA A 135 18.90 2.56 36.31
CA ALA A 135 19.67 3.59 37.01
C ALA A 135 21.19 3.43 36.82
N GLU A 136 21.69 2.20 36.81
CA GLU A 136 23.11 1.88 36.63
C GLU A 136 23.66 2.32 35.25
N HIS A 137 22.89 2.13 34.17
CA HIS A 137 23.31 2.45 32.80
C HIS A 137 22.87 3.84 32.33
N ASN A 138 21.86 4.40 32.98
CA ASN A 138 21.21 5.64 32.60
C ASN A 138 21.55 6.82 33.53
N THR A 139 22.60 6.66 34.34
CA THR A 139 23.17 7.77 35.11
C THR A 139 23.47 8.98 34.22
N GLN A 140 23.10 10.17 34.70
CA GLN A 140 23.36 11.47 34.04
C GLN A 140 22.84 11.59 32.59
N MET A 141 21.82 10.82 32.23
CA MET A 141 21.33 10.80 30.86
C MET A 141 20.57 12.07 30.46
N ARG A 142 19.94 12.79 31.40
CA ARG A 142 19.17 14.00 31.04
C ARG A 142 20.03 14.97 30.23
N ILE A 143 19.46 15.61 29.22
CA ILE A 143 20.18 16.64 28.47
C ILE A 143 20.30 17.88 29.36
N THR A 144 21.52 18.40 29.50
CA THR A 144 21.84 19.59 30.29
C THR A 144 22.43 20.70 29.42
N ALA A 145 22.68 21.86 30.01
CA ALA A 145 23.23 23.01 29.29
C ALA A 145 24.67 22.76 28.80
N GLU A 146 25.41 21.87 29.44
CA GLU A 146 26.78 21.48 29.06
C GLU A 146 26.81 20.63 27.77
N ASP A 147 25.70 19.99 27.42
CA ASP A 147 25.58 19.10 26.26
C ASP A 147 25.30 19.85 24.96
N VAL A 148 24.86 21.11 25.05
CA VAL A 148 24.34 21.93 23.94
C VAL A 148 25.03 23.29 23.86
N SER A 149 24.90 24.00 22.73
CA SER A 149 25.56 25.30 22.54
C SER A 149 24.90 26.13 21.43
N ALA A 150 24.83 27.45 21.61
CA ALA A 150 24.33 28.38 20.60
C ALA A 150 25.19 28.43 19.31
N ALA A 151 26.40 27.85 19.32
CA ALA A 151 27.23 27.71 18.13
C ALA A 151 26.76 26.58 17.18
N ARG A 152 25.69 25.86 17.54
CA ARG A 152 25.17 24.70 16.81
C ARG A 152 23.74 24.98 16.37
N GLU A 153 23.39 24.52 15.18
CA GLU A 153 22.02 24.58 14.67
C GLU A 153 21.23 23.34 15.09
N TYR A 154 20.06 23.52 15.70
CA TYR A 154 19.18 22.44 16.10
C TYR A 154 17.87 22.50 15.32
N ILE A 155 17.53 21.43 14.60
CA ILE A 155 16.26 21.27 13.89
C ILE A 155 15.49 20.13 14.54
N ILE A 156 14.40 20.47 15.23
CA ILE A 156 13.53 19.52 15.91
C ILE A 156 12.24 19.36 15.11
N VAL A 157 11.87 18.12 14.83
CA VAL A 157 10.62 17.79 14.12
C VAL A 157 9.78 16.89 15.01
N TYR A 158 8.57 17.30 15.38
CA TYR A 158 7.68 16.48 16.21
C TYR A 158 6.20 16.83 16.01
N ASP A 159 5.31 15.96 16.49
CA ASP A 159 3.86 16.20 16.51
C ASP A 159 3.46 16.93 17.81
N PRO A 160 3.04 18.21 17.76
CA PRO A 160 2.65 18.95 18.97
C PRO A 160 1.35 18.44 19.60
N HIS A 161 0.57 17.61 18.90
CA HIS A 161 -0.68 17.04 19.41
C HIS A 161 -0.51 15.66 20.05
N TYR A 162 0.72 15.15 20.08
CA TYR A 162 1.04 13.87 20.70
C TYR A 162 1.68 14.11 22.07
N ALA A 163 0.93 13.82 23.13
CA ALA A 163 1.20 14.33 24.47
C ALA A 163 2.57 13.91 25.02
N GLU A 164 2.97 12.67 24.79
CA GLU A 164 4.22 12.09 25.28
C GLU A 164 5.44 12.76 24.62
N ASP A 165 5.44 12.90 23.29
CA ASP A 165 6.53 13.58 22.57
C ASP A 165 6.55 15.09 22.86
N HIS A 166 5.37 15.71 23.03
CA HIS A 166 5.26 17.11 23.45
C HIS A 166 5.83 17.33 24.85
N ALA A 167 5.62 16.40 25.79
CA ALA A 167 6.20 16.48 27.13
C ALA A 167 7.73 16.45 27.10
N HIS A 168 8.33 15.61 26.26
CA HIS A 168 9.78 15.63 26.04
C HIS A 168 10.26 16.95 25.42
N TYR A 169 9.56 17.47 24.40
CA TYR A 169 9.91 18.75 23.80
C TYR A 169 9.85 19.92 24.81
N VAL A 170 8.86 19.93 25.71
CA VAL A 170 8.77 20.96 26.76
C VAL A 170 10.02 20.99 27.65
N GLN A 171 10.60 19.84 27.98
CA GLN A 171 11.86 19.80 28.74
C GLN A 171 13.06 20.20 27.88
N LEU A 172 13.14 19.71 26.64
CA LEU A 172 14.20 20.09 25.69
C LEU A 172 14.25 21.61 25.48
N LYS A 173 13.09 22.26 25.36
CA LYS A 173 12.97 23.70 25.18
C LYS A 173 13.58 24.51 26.33
N GLN A 174 13.65 23.94 27.54
CA GLN A 174 14.24 24.63 28.70
C GLN A 174 15.77 24.64 28.68
N VAL A 175 16.40 23.67 28.02
CA VAL A 175 17.85 23.49 28.01
C VAL A 175 18.49 23.87 26.68
N LEU A 176 17.75 23.75 25.57
CA LEU A 176 18.27 24.09 24.25
C LEU A 176 18.42 25.60 24.08
N PRO A 177 19.50 26.06 23.42
CA PRO A 177 19.62 27.44 22.96
C PRO A 177 18.57 27.72 21.87
N GLU A 178 18.71 28.85 21.17
CA GLU A 178 17.89 29.12 19.99
C GLU A 178 17.92 27.93 19.01
N HIS A 179 16.74 27.47 18.63
CA HIS A 179 16.56 26.25 17.83
C HIS A 179 15.33 26.36 16.93
N HIS A 180 15.32 25.55 15.89
CA HIS A 180 14.24 25.48 14.94
C HIS A 180 13.29 24.33 15.26
N VAL A 181 11.99 24.61 15.08
CA VAL A 181 10.93 23.64 15.34
C VAL A 181 10.04 23.53 14.11
N LEU A 182 9.91 22.31 13.60
CA LEU A 182 9.02 21.98 12.49
C LEU A 182 7.91 21.08 12.98
N ASN A 183 6.71 21.66 13.07
CA ASN A 183 5.53 20.95 13.56
C ASN A 183 5.03 19.95 12.51
N LEU A 184 4.87 18.69 12.93
CA LEU A 184 4.38 17.61 12.10
C LEU A 184 3.08 17.05 12.70
N PRO A 185 1.95 17.78 12.63
CA PRO A 185 0.74 17.42 13.34
C PRO A 185 0.12 16.11 12.85
N PHE A 186 -0.49 15.33 13.74
CA PHE A 186 -1.20 14.08 13.43
C PHE A 186 -0.31 12.97 12.83
N THR A 187 0.93 12.89 13.28
CA THR A 187 1.83 11.77 12.97
C THR A 187 2.20 10.94 14.18
N GLY A 188 1.91 11.44 15.40
CA GLY A 188 2.40 10.83 16.63
C GLY A 188 3.91 10.60 16.59
N HIS A 189 4.35 9.49 17.17
CA HIS A 189 5.76 9.09 17.18
C HIS A 189 6.27 8.54 15.83
N ASP A 190 5.41 8.39 14.82
CA ASP A 190 5.78 7.82 13.52
C ASP A 190 6.44 8.84 12.57
N ALA A 191 6.87 10.01 13.06
CA ALA A 191 7.44 11.09 12.24
C ALA A 191 8.54 10.61 11.28
N ILE A 192 9.44 9.73 11.75
CA ILE A 192 10.53 9.15 10.95
C ILE A 192 9.98 8.33 9.78
N ALA A 193 9.00 7.46 10.04
CA ALA A 193 8.38 6.62 9.01
C ALA A 193 7.51 7.45 8.06
N VAL A 194 6.84 8.49 8.58
CA VAL A 194 6.01 9.41 7.79
C VAL A 194 6.85 10.23 6.82
N LEU A 195 8.02 10.71 7.26
CA LEU A 195 8.92 11.55 6.48
C LEU A 195 10.02 10.77 5.75
N ALA A 196 9.90 9.43 5.65
CA ALA A 196 10.87 8.58 4.98
C ALA A 196 11.03 8.95 3.50
N SER A 197 12.04 9.75 3.19
CA SER A 197 12.40 10.18 1.84
C SER A 197 13.88 10.55 1.82
N SER A 198 14.66 9.93 0.93
CA SER A 198 16.09 10.23 0.84
C SER A 198 16.36 11.70 0.54
N GLU A 199 15.58 12.30 -0.36
CA GLU A 199 15.73 13.73 -0.71
C GLU A 199 15.46 14.63 0.49
N LEU A 200 14.41 14.35 1.27
CA LEU A 200 14.09 15.14 2.45
C LEU A 200 15.14 14.97 3.56
N VAL A 201 15.68 13.76 3.74
CA VAL A 201 16.80 13.53 4.66
C VAL A 201 18.02 14.36 4.23
N ASN A 202 18.38 14.36 2.94
CA ASN A 202 19.46 15.23 2.46
C ASN A 202 19.15 16.71 2.71
N ASP A 203 17.94 17.17 2.36
CA ASP A 203 17.51 18.55 2.60
C ASP A 203 17.72 18.94 4.09
N PHE A 204 17.32 18.09 5.04
CA PHE A 204 17.56 18.36 6.46
C PHE A 204 19.05 18.47 6.82
N LEU A 205 19.90 17.67 6.20
CA LEU A 205 21.33 17.63 6.52
C LEU A 205 22.09 18.78 5.85
N THR A 206 21.71 19.23 4.66
CA THR A 206 22.57 20.12 3.86
C THR A 206 21.93 21.46 3.48
N HIS A 207 20.61 21.55 3.45
CA HIS A 207 19.93 22.79 3.05
C HIS A 207 19.98 23.82 4.19
N GLU A 208 20.18 25.09 3.88
CA GLU A 208 20.03 26.17 4.87
C GLU A 208 18.63 26.14 5.50
N PHE A 209 18.51 26.48 6.77
CA PHE A 209 17.19 26.43 7.40
C PHE A 209 16.23 27.47 6.83
N ASP A 210 15.21 26.98 6.12
CA ASP A 210 14.02 27.74 5.73
C ASP A 210 12.78 26.95 6.11
N ALA A 211 12.04 27.45 7.09
CA ALA A 211 10.81 26.83 7.57
C ALA A 211 9.79 26.64 6.44
N THR A 212 9.65 27.61 5.52
CA THR A 212 8.70 27.53 4.40
C THR A 212 9.07 26.39 3.46
N TYR A 213 10.35 26.30 3.09
CA TYR A 213 10.88 25.21 2.28
C TYR A 213 10.62 23.84 2.92
N PHE A 214 10.99 23.68 4.20
CA PHE A 214 10.80 22.43 4.90
C PHE A 214 9.33 22.05 5.05
N TYR A 215 8.45 22.99 5.38
CA TYR A 215 7.01 22.70 5.45
C TYR A 215 6.43 22.27 4.11
N GLN A 216 6.87 22.84 2.99
CA GLN A 216 6.44 22.42 1.66
C GLN A 216 6.90 20.99 1.35
N LYS A 217 8.18 20.67 1.60
CA LYS A 217 8.76 19.34 1.38
C LYS A 217 8.14 18.28 2.29
N MET A 218 8.06 18.55 3.59
CA MET A 218 7.43 17.67 4.59
C MET A 218 5.98 17.40 4.22
N ARG A 219 5.21 18.41 3.81
CA ARG A 219 3.81 18.24 3.37
C ARG A 219 3.69 17.32 2.17
N ARG A 220 4.59 17.44 1.18
CA ARG A 220 4.61 16.57 0.00
C ARG A 220 4.90 15.12 0.37
N VAL A 221 5.92 14.88 1.19
CA VAL A 221 6.28 13.52 1.64
C VAL A 221 5.18 12.92 2.51
N LYS A 222 4.69 13.67 3.51
CA LYS A 222 3.62 13.27 4.42
C LYS A 222 2.35 12.84 3.68
N LYS A 223 1.92 13.60 2.66
CA LYS A 223 0.71 13.30 1.87
C LYS A 223 0.80 12.00 1.05
N ASN A 224 2.00 11.50 0.80
CA ASN A 224 2.24 10.25 0.08
C ASN A 224 2.61 9.09 1.02
N SER A 225 2.59 9.31 2.33
CA SER A 225 2.98 8.31 3.31
C SER A 225 1.80 7.47 3.78
N LYS A 226 1.88 6.15 3.60
CA LYS A 226 0.89 5.22 4.14
C LYS A 226 0.84 5.22 5.67
N PHE A 227 1.97 5.48 6.34
CA PHE A 227 2.03 5.59 7.80
C PHE A 227 1.19 6.77 8.31
N TYR A 228 1.23 7.89 7.60
CA TYR A 228 0.41 9.04 7.94
C TYR A 228 -1.09 8.71 7.84
N TYR A 229 -1.53 8.13 6.71
CA TYR A 229 -2.94 7.77 6.56
C TYR A 229 -3.39 6.74 7.58
N ARG A 230 -2.54 5.81 7.99
CA ARG A 230 -2.86 4.85 9.04
C ARG A 230 -3.27 5.57 10.33
N LYS A 231 -2.51 6.58 10.74
CA LYS A 231 -2.82 7.39 11.93
C LYS A 231 -4.05 8.28 11.74
N VAL A 232 -4.22 8.86 10.55
CA VAL A 232 -5.43 9.63 10.23
C VAL A 232 -6.68 8.74 10.31
N ILE A 233 -6.60 7.51 9.80
CA ILE A 233 -7.71 6.54 9.85
C ILE A 233 -7.98 6.10 11.29
N GLU A 234 -6.96 5.68 12.04
CA GLU A 234 -7.09 5.27 13.45
C GLU A 234 -7.80 6.36 14.28
N ASN A 235 -7.47 7.64 14.05
CA ASN A 235 -8.03 8.76 14.80
C ASN A 235 -9.39 9.28 14.27
N LEU A 236 -9.58 9.34 12.95
CA LEU A 236 -10.77 9.94 12.33
C LEU A 236 -11.88 8.93 12.04
N LEU A 237 -11.58 7.65 11.82
CA LEU A 237 -12.61 6.65 11.52
C LEU A 237 -13.65 6.51 12.66
N PRO A 238 -13.30 6.64 13.95
CA PRO A 238 -14.32 6.62 14.99
C PRO A 238 -15.24 7.86 15.00
N ARG A 239 -14.74 9.05 14.62
CA ARG A 239 -15.38 10.36 14.88
C ARG A 239 -15.87 11.10 13.63
N HIS A 240 -15.22 10.93 12.49
CA HIS A 240 -15.38 11.75 11.28
C HIS A 240 -15.34 10.92 9.98
N ARG A 241 -16.09 9.81 9.96
CA ARG A 241 -16.05 8.82 8.86
C ARG A 241 -16.28 9.42 7.47
N GLY A 242 -17.27 10.31 7.33
CA GLY A 242 -17.58 10.94 6.04
C GLY A 242 -16.47 11.88 5.53
N ALA A 243 -15.77 12.58 6.42
CA ALA A 243 -14.63 13.41 6.04
C ALA A 243 -13.44 12.54 5.61
N LEU A 244 -13.18 11.45 6.34
CA LEU A 244 -12.15 10.49 6.01
C LEU A 244 -12.40 9.84 4.64
N ALA A 245 -13.62 9.42 4.35
CA ALA A 245 -14.00 8.85 3.05
C ALA A 245 -13.72 9.83 1.89
N LYS A 246 -14.02 11.13 2.08
CA LYS A 246 -13.69 12.17 1.09
C LYS A 246 -12.18 12.34 0.91
N ILE A 247 -11.39 12.35 2.00
CA ILE A 247 -9.93 12.48 1.95
C ILE A 247 -9.30 11.30 1.21
N LEU A 248 -9.76 10.08 1.50
CA LEU A 248 -9.25 8.86 0.89
C LEU A 248 -9.57 8.80 -0.60
N LYS A 249 -10.79 9.19 -1.01
CA LYS A 249 -11.21 9.21 -2.42
C LYS A 249 -10.41 10.21 -3.26
N HIS A 250 -10.15 11.41 -2.75
CA HIS A 250 -9.51 12.48 -3.52
C HIS A 250 -7.98 12.50 -3.44
N ASN A 251 -7.37 11.63 -2.62
CA ASN A 251 -5.92 11.52 -2.57
C ASN A 251 -5.39 10.52 -3.60
N ASP A 252 -4.16 10.76 -4.02
CA ASP A 252 -3.41 9.86 -4.88
C ASP A 252 -2.51 8.97 -4.03
N LEU A 253 -3.15 8.04 -3.31
CA LEU A 253 -2.49 7.06 -2.45
C LEU A 253 -2.74 5.64 -2.96
N SER A 254 -1.75 4.78 -2.81
CA SER A 254 -1.81 3.36 -3.18
C SER A 254 -1.48 2.52 -1.95
N LEU A 255 -2.51 1.91 -1.36
CA LEU A 255 -2.40 1.06 -0.18
C LEU A 255 -2.33 -0.41 -0.57
N ASP A 256 -1.65 -1.19 0.26
CA ASP A 256 -1.61 -2.64 0.13
C ASP A 256 -2.88 -3.29 0.73
N ALA A 257 -3.16 -4.53 0.34
CA ALA A 257 -4.38 -5.22 0.75
C ALA A 257 -4.44 -5.55 2.25
N GLN A 258 -3.31 -5.47 2.96
CA GLN A 258 -3.20 -5.74 4.38
C GLN A 258 -3.34 -4.47 5.23
N PHE A 259 -3.37 -3.29 4.59
CA PHE A 259 -3.36 -2.02 5.29
C PHE A 259 -4.56 -1.82 6.21
N PHE A 260 -5.74 -2.25 5.76
CA PHE A 260 -6.97 -2.21 6.55
C PHE A 260 -7.34 -3.60 7.08
N ASP A 261 -7.75 -3.66 8.34
CA ASP A 261 -8.42 -4.85 8.87
C ASP A 261 -9.86 -4.98 8.31
N ALA A 262 -10.50 -6.13 8.57
CA ALA A 262 -11.84 -6.42 8.05
C ALA A 262 -12.91 -5.40 8.51
N ASN A 263 -12.83 -4.94 9.76
CA ASN A 263 -13.78 -3.98 10.32
C ASN A 263 -13.58 -2.60 9.72
N GLN A 264 -12.32 -2.16 9.56
CA GLN A 264 -11.96 -0.90 8.92
C GLN A 264 -12.40 -0.89 7.44
N LYS A 265 -12.15 -1.98 6.70
CA LYS A 265 -12.63 -2.14 5.32
C LYS A 265 -14.14 -1.99 5.26
N GLN A 266 -14.88 -2.69 6.13
CA GLN A 266 -16.33 -2.62 6.17
C GLN A 266 -16.82 -1.18 6.43
N LEU A 267 -16.26 -0.49 7.42
CA LEU A 267 -16.67 0.88 7.78
C LEU A 267 -16.39 1.89 6.66
N ILE A 268 -15.23 1.81 6.03
CA ILE A 268 -14.84 2.70 4.93
C ILE A 268 -15.70 2.44 3.70
N LEU A 269 -15.93 1.17 3.34
CA LEU A 269 -16.81 0.79 2.23
C LEU A 269 -18.23 1.28 2.45
N ARG A 270 -18.78 1.13 3.66
CA ARG A 270 -20.13 1.63 3.97
C ARG A 270 -20.26 3.12 3.73
N GLU A 271 -19.26 3.92 4.07
CA GLU A 271 -19.31 5.38 3.87
C GLU A 271 -19.03 5.81 2.44
N LEU A 272 -18.10 5.14 1.74
CA LEU A 272 -17.83 5.41 0.32
C LEU A 272 -19.08 5.10 -0.52
N MET A 273 -19.73 3.96 -0.27
CA MET A 273 -20.93 3.52 -0.99
C MET A 273 -22.18 4.34 -0.64
N ARG A 274 -22.18 5.07 0.49
CA ARG A 274 -23.30 5.92 0.92
C ARG A 274 -23.52 7.14 0.01
N ASN A 275 -22.49 7.59 -0.71
CA ASN A 275 -22.47 8.90 -1.37
C ASN A 275 -22.33 8.87 -2.92
N LYS A 276 -22.86 7.82 -3.59
CA LYS A 276 -22.77 7.54 -5.06
C LYS A 276 -21.42 6.99 -5.55
N GLN A 277 -21.43 6.48 -6.80
CA GLN A 277 -20.48 5.57 -7.46
C GLN A 277 -19.03 5.63 -6.92
N VAL A 278 -18.66 4.53 -6.27
CA VAL A 278 -17.28 4.12 -6.03
C VAL A 278 -16.94 3.21 -7.19
N ASP A 279 -15.90 3.55 -7.96
CA ASP A 279 -15.44 2.69 -9.05
C ASP A 279 -14.37 1.71 -8.57
N GLN A 280 -13.98 0.77 -9.45
CA GLN A 280 -12.98 -0.24 -9.12
C GLN A 280 -11.60 0.37 -8.84
N HIS A 281 -11.29 1.52 -9.46
CA HIS A 281 -10.01 2.21 -9.28
C HIS A 281 -9.90 2.82 -7.87
N ASP A 282 -10.97 3.45 -7.37
CA ASP A 282 -11.05 3.94 -5.99
C ASP A 282 -10.82 2.81 -4.97
N LEU A 283 -11.35 1.62 -5.23
CA LEU A 283 -11.17 0.44 -4.37
C LEU A 283 -9.75 -0.12 -4.43
N MET A 284 -9.16 -0.22 -5.63
CA MET A 284 -7.78 -0.67 -5.81
C MET A 284 -6.78 0.25 -5.11
N LYS A 285 -6.98 1.57 -5.16
CA LYS A 285 -6.16 2.56 -4.43
C LYS A 285 -6.14 2.30 -2.92
N LEU A 286 -7.23 1.78 -2.37
CA LEU A 286 -7.35 1.45 -0.95
C LEU A 286 -6.90 0.03 -0.60
N GLY A 287 -6.29 -0.70 -1.54
CA GLY A 287 -5.92 -2.10 -1.36
C GLY A 287 -7.12 -3.04 -1.28
N ILE A 288 -8.31 -2.59 -1.68
CA ILE A 288 -9.53 -3.40 -1.67
C ILE A 288 -9.65 -4.06 -3.05
N GLN A 289 -9.24 -5.33 -3.12
CA GLN A 289 -9.40 -6.12 -4.33
C GLN A 289 -10.85 -6.58 -4.46
N VAL A 290 -11.46 -6.23 -5.59
CA VAL A 290 -12.76 -6.76 -5.97
C VAL A 290 -12.53 -7.87 -6.98
N ASN A 291 -12.70 -9.12 -6.55
CA ASN A 291 -12.83 -10.24 -7.47
C ASN A 291 -14.26 -10.24 -7.99
N LEU A 292 -14.53 -9.40 -9.00
CA LEU A 292 -15.74 -9.56 -9.79
C LEU A 292 -15.54 -10.82 -10.62
N PRO A 293 -16.43 -11.84 -10.55
CA PRO A 293 -16.37 -12.94 -11.49
C PRO A 293 -16.49 -12.35 -12.90
N GLN A 294 -15.43 -12.46 -13.69
CA GLN A 294 -15.51 -12.18 -15.12
C GLN A 294 -16.43 -13.24 -15.73
N GLU A 295 -17.62 -12.85 -16.20
CA GLU A 295 -18.36 -13.68 -17.12
C GLU A 295 -17.54 -13.78 -18.41
N ASN A 296 -16.77 -14.86 -18.56
CA ASN A 296 -16.07 -15.21 -19.80
C ASN A 296 -17.13 -15.61 -20.85
N ARG A 297 -17.76 -14.62 -21.48
CA ARG A 297 -18.77 -14.82 -22.53
C ARG A 297 -18.07 -15.20 -23.83
N GLN A 298 -17.67 -16.46 -23.96
CA GLN A 298 -17.13 -16.99 -25.21
C GLN A 298 -18.27 -17.38 -26.15
N LEU A 299 -18.30 -16.81 -27.36
CA LEU A 299 -19.28 -17.16 -28.39
C LEU A 299 -19.13 -18.63 -28.80
N LEU A 300 -20.24 -19.35 -28.92
CA LEU A 300 -20.25 -20.70 -29.46
C LEU A 300 -20.22 -20.69 -30.97
N LEU A 301 -19.38 -21.53 -31.54
CA LEU A 301 -19.15 -21.69 -32.97
C LEU A 301 -19.67 -23.05 -33.43
N ASP A 302 -20.25 -23.08 -34.63
CA ASP A 302 -20.60 -24.34 -35.30
C ASP A 302 -19.39 -25.02 -35.95
N ALA A 303 -19.61 -26.19 -36.54
CA ALA A 303 -18.57 -26.99 -37.21
C ALA A 303 -17.92 -26.29 -38.43
N HIS A 304 -18.51 -25.17 -38.90
CA HIS A 304 -18.02 -24.36 -40.02
C HIS A 304 -17.35 -23.07 -39.54
N GLY A 305 -17.27 -22.84 -38.23
CA GLY A 305 -16.66 -21.65 -37.63
C GLY A 305 -17.59 -20.43 -37.59
N HIS A 306 -18.88 -20.58 -37.88
CA HIS A 306 -19.87 -19.53 -37.75
C HIS A 306 -20.37 -19.41 -36.30
N GLY A 307 -20.69 -18.19 -35.86
CA GLY A 307 -21.22 -17.94 -34.53
C GLY A 307 -22.69 -18.33 -34.41
N LEU A 308 -23.02 -19.11 -33.38
CA LEU A 308 -24.38 -19.51 -33.06
C LEU A 308 -25.15 -18.34 -32.43
N VAL A 309 -26.31 -18.04 -32.98
CA VAL A 309 -27.19 -16.96 -32.53
C VAL A 309 -28.63 -17.43 -32.39
N PHE A 310 -29.43 -16.65 -31.70
CA PHE A 310 -30.88 -16.67 -31.87
C PHE A 310 -31.31 -15.48 -32.69
N ASN A 311 -31.94 -15.77 -33.82
CA ASN A 311 -32.48 -14.76 -34.70
C ASN A 311 -33.88 -14.38 -34.18
N VAL A 312 -34.02 -13.16 -33.67
CA VAL A 312 -35.27 -12.65 -33.08
C VAL A 312 -36.38 -12.50 -34.13
N ILE A 313 -36.01 -12.32 -35.40
CA ILE A 313 -36.96 -12.17 -36.50
C ILE A 313 -37.55 -13.53 -36.88
N SER A 314 -36.70 -14.53 -37.13
CA SER A 314 -37.15 -15.87 -37.53
C SER A 314 -37.61 -16.73 -36.34
N GLN A 315 -37.25 -16.31 -35.11
CA GLN A 315 -37.41 -17.06 -33.87
C GLN A 315 -36.79 -18.46 -33.97
N LYS A 316 -35.54 -18.52 -34.45
CA LYS A 316 -34.78 -19.76 -34.61
C LYS A 316 -33.35 -19.61 -34.13
N LEU A 317 -32.76 -20.75 -33.76
CA LEU A 317 -31.32 -20.90 -33.64
C LEU A 317 -30.74 -21.01 -35.05
N GLU A 318 -29.71 -20.20 -35.33
CA GLU A 318 -29.08 -20.08 -36.63
C GLU A 318 -27.59 -19.76 -36.43
N SER A 319 -26.75 -20.01 -37.43
CA SER A 319 -25.33 -19.64 -37.38
C SER A 319 -24.98 -18.63 -38.46
N TYR A 320 -24.12 -17.66 -38.15
CA TYR A 320 -23.67 -16.64 -39.10
C TYR A 320 -22.18 -16.33 -38.96
N ALA A 321 -21.56 -15.81 -40.02
CA ALA A 321 -20.21 -15.27 -39.94
C ALA A 321 -20.13 -14.09 -38.94
N ASP A 322 -19.01 -13.97 -38.22
CA ASP A 322 -18.80 -12.98 -37.13
C ASP A 322 -19.14 -11.54 -37.56
N GLY A 323 -18.73 -11.15 -38.78
CA GLY A 323 -19.05 -9.83 -39.33
C GLY A 323 -20.55 -9.58 -39.52
N ALA A 324 -21.33 -10.60 -39.90
CA ALA A 324 -22.77 -10.48 -40.06
C ALA A 324 -23.49 -10.35 -38.71
N ILE A 325 -23.00 -11.06 -37.68
CA ILE A 325 -23.50 -10.95 -36.30
C ILE A 325 -23.25 -9.55 -35.75
N ALA A 326 -22.04 -9.02 -35.92
CA ALA A 326 -21.68 -7.68 -35.44
C ALA A 326 -22.54 -6.58 -36.08
N LEU A 327 -22.75 -6.65 -37.40
CA LEU A 327 -23.56 -5.68 -38.14
C LEU A 327 -25.06 -5.75 -37.79
N ASN A 328 -25.57 -6.94 -37.45
CA ASN A 328 -26.99 -7.19 -37.20
C ASN A 328 -27.30 -7.56 -35.75
N HIS A 329 -26.47 -7.13 -34.80
CA HIS A 329 -26.52 -7.50 -33.37
C HIS A 329 -27.86 -7.22 -32.65
N LYS A 330 -28.72 -6.38 -33.22
CA LYS A 330 -30.08 -6.13 -32.70
C LYS A 330 -31.07 -7.26 -33.00
N PHE A 331 -30.78 -8.06 -34.03
CA PHE A 331 -31.64 -9.15 -34.51
C PHE A 331 -30.99 -10.51 -34.32
N LEU A 332 -29.66 -10.58 -34.43
CA LEU A 332 -28.86 -11.78 -34.25
C LEU A 332 -28.23 -11.76 -32.86
N ILE A 333 -28.86 -12.42 -31.89
CA ILE A 333 -28.41 -12.40 -30.50
C ILE A 333 -27.44 -13.54 -30.24
N PRO A 334 -26.15 -13.28 -29.93
CA PRO A 334 -25.15 -14.32 -29.80
C PRO A 334 -25.40 -15.24 -28.61
N ILE A 335 -25.09 -16.53 -28.79
CA ILE A 335 -25.19 -17.53 -27.73
C ILE A 335 -23.79 -17.83 -27.20
N TYR A 336 -23.63 -17.61 -25.90
CA TYR A 336 -22.35 -17.78 -25.22
C TYR A 336 -22.27 -19.12 -24.48
N ALA A 337 -21.07 -19.69 -24.42
CA ALA A 337 -20.77 -20.89 -23.67
C ALA A 337 -21.12 -20.71 -22.20
N LYS A 338 -21.90 -21.66 -21.67
CA LYS A 338 -22.29 -21.77 -20.26
C LYS A 338 -22.15 -23.23 -19.83
N GLY A 339 -22.08 -23.51 -18.53
CA GLY A 339 -22.12 -24.89 -18.02
C GLY A 339 -23.42 -25.63 -18.40
N ASN A 340 -23.58 -26.85 -17.90
CA ASN A 340 -24.83 -27.61 -18.10
C ASN A 340 -26.05 -26.82 -17.57
N GLY A 341 -27.17 -26.79 -18.31
CA GLY A 341 -28.37 -26.08 -17.88
C GLY A 341 -29.36 -25.76 -19.00
N LEU A 342 -30.29 -24.84 -18.75
CA LEU A 342 -31.25 -24.38 -19.76
C LEU A 342 -30.64 -23.30 -20.67
N LEU A 343 -30.99 -23.33 -21.95
CA LEU A 343 -30.56 -22.34 -22.92
C LEU A 343 -31.19 -20.97 -22.60
N ASN A 344 -30.32 -19.99 -22.39
CA ASN A 344 -30.68 -18.65 -21.98
C ASN A 344 -30.11 -17.61 -22.93
N ILE A 345 -30.89 -16.55 -23.18
CA ILE A 345 -30.54 -15.44 -24.07
C ILE A 345 -30.70 -14.13 -23.34
N MET A 346 -29.72 -13.24 -23.48
CA MET A 346 -29.77 -11.87 -22.97
C MET A 346 -30.24 -10.95 -24.10
N LEU A 347 -31.38 -10.30 -23.92
CA LEU A 347 -31.95 -9.34 -24.86
C LEU A 347 -32.40 -8.09 -24.10
N ASN A 348 -31.88 -6.93 -24.48
CA ASN A 348 -32.16 -5.65 -23.81
C ASN A 348 -31.95 -5.70 -22.28
N ASP A 349 -30.82 -6.27 -21.84
CA ASP A 349 -30.45 -6.46 -20.43
C ASP A 349 -31.41 -7.35 -19.59
N GLU A 350 -32.36 -8.03 -20.23
CA GLU A 350 -33.22 -9.04 -19.61
C GLU A 350 -32.85 -10.46 -20.06
N ARG A 351 -33.09 -11.44 -19.17
CA ARG A 351 -32.80 -12.86 -19.41
C ARG A 351 -34.05 -13.63 -19.82
N TYR A 352 -33.92 -14.36 -20.93
CA TYR A 352 -34.98 -15.17 -21.51
C TYR A 352 -34.54 -16.64 -21.63
N LEU A 353 -35.47 -17.56 -21.37
CA LEU A 353 -35.36 -18.97 -21.74
C LEU A 353 -35.74 -19.15 -23.20
N VAL A 354 -34.98 -19.98 -23.92
CA VAL A 354 -35.38 -20.48 -25.24
C VAL A 354 -36.22 -21.73 -25.05
N VAL A 355 -37.47 -21.65 -25.48
CA VAL A 355 -38.41 -22.77 -25.46
C VAL A 355 -38.82 -23.14 -26.87
N MET A 356 -39.15 -24.41 -27.09
CA MET A 356 -39.65 -24.92 -28.36
C MET A 356 -40.87 -25.83 -28.13
N ASN A 357 -41.77 -25.91 -29.11
CA ASN A 357 -42.86 -26.91 -29.10
C ASN A 357 -42.62 -28.03 -30.12
N ASP A 358 -43.51 -29.03 -30.14
CA ASP A 358 -43.39 -30.19 -31.05
C ASP A 358 -43.58 -29.84 -32.54
N ARG A 359 -44.05 -28.63 -32.84
CA ARG A 359 -44.08 -28.07 -34.21
C ARG A 359 -42.78 -27.33 -34.56
N HIS A 360 -41.75 -27.44 -33.74
CA HIS A 360 -40.45 -26.78 -33.88
C HIS A 360 -40.52 -25.24 -33.90
N ILE A 361 -41.57 -24.67 -33.30
CA ILE A 361 -41.68 -23.23 -33.12
C ILE A 361 -40.94 -22.86 -31.84
N MET A 362 -39.90 -22.04 -31.96
CA MET A 362 -39.17 -21.53 -30.79
C MET A 362 -39.69 -20.16 -30.37
N LYS A 363 -39.56 -19.85 -29.08
CA LYS A 363 -39.88 -18.54 -28.51
C LYS A 363 -38.94 -18.21 -27.36
N LEU A 364 -38.81 -16.91 -27.10
CA LEU A 364 -38.24 -16.39 -25.87
C LEU A 364 -39.35 -16.24 -24.83
N MET A 365 -39.11 -16.70 -23.60
CA MET A 365 -39.96 -16.46 -22.45
C MET A 365 -39.11 -16.01 -21.27
N LYS A 366 -39.60 -15.08 -20.43
CA LYS A 366 -38.81 -14.61 -19.28
C LYS A 366 -38.62 -15.78 -18.31
N GLU A 367 -37.46 -15.82 -17.66
CA GLU A 367 -37.08 -16.93 -16.77
C GLU A 367 -38.07 -17.12 -15.60
N GLN A 368 -38.69 -16.03 -15.14
CA GLN A 368 -39.71 -16.05 -14.08
C GLN A 368 -41.15 -16.32 -14.55
N ASP A 369 -41.41 -16.35 -15.86
CA ASP A 369 -42.77 -16.55 -16.37
C ASP A 369 -43.15 -18.03 -16.38
N ALA A 370 -44.45 -18.32 -16.22
CA ALA A 370 -44.95 -19.69 -16.34
C ALA A 370 -44.76 -20.22 -17.77
N LEU A 371 -44.31 -21.47 -17.92
CA LEU A 371 -44.17 -22.11 -19.22
C LEU A 371 -45.55 -22.29 -19.88
N SER A 372 -45.67 -21.85 -21.13
CA SER A 372 -46.87 -22.12 -21.94
C SER A 372 -47.03 -23.63 -22.19
N VAL A 373 -48.28 -24.12 -22.22
CA VAL A 373 -48.57 -25.54 -22.46
C VAL A 373 -47.96 -26.00 -23.79
N GLY A 374 -47.19 -27.08 -23.76
CA GLY A 374 -46.52 -27.65 -24.93
C GLY A 374 -45.22 -26.97 -25.35
N MET A 375 -44.76 -25.94 -24.62
CA MET A 375 -43.43 -25.35 -24.78
C MET A 375 -42.46 -25.99 -23.79
N HIS A 376 -41.35 -26.53 -24.29
CA HIS A 376 -40.30 -27.11 -23.47
C HIS A 376 -38.98 -26.35 -23.64
N PRO A 377 -38.24 -26.09 -22.55
CA PRO A 377 -36.91 -25.50 -22.63
C PRO A 377 -35.92 -26.34 -23.43
N ILE A 378 -35.00 -25.67 -24.13
CA ILE A 378 -33.84 -26.30 -24.76
C ILE A 378 -32.74 -26.49 -23.70
N LEU A 379 -32.18 -27.70 -23.63
CA LEU A 379 -31.10 -28.05 -22.72
C LEU A 379 -29.73 -27.80 -23.37
N VAL A 380 -28.79 -27.24 -22.61
CA VAL A 380 -27.37 -27.13 -22.94
C VAL A 380 -26.61 -28.21 -22.17
N LYS A 381 -25.86 -29.03 -22.90
CA LYS A 381 -24.98 -30.07 -22.37
C LYS A 381 -23.54 -29.72 -22.71
N ARG A 382 -22.68 -29.66 -21.69
CA ARG A 382 -21.23 -29.45 -21.83
C ARG A 382 -20.51 -30.79 -21.70
N TYR A 383 -19.75 -31.13 -22.71
CA TYR A 383 -18.79 -32.22 -22.73
C TYR A 383 -17.37 -31.66 -22.63
N GLU A 384 -16.37 -32.54 -22.51
CA GLU A 384 -14.97 -32.15 -22.33
C GLU A 384 -14.44 -31.26 -23.47
N GLN A 385 -14.92 -31.49 -24.69
CA GLN A 385 -14.41 -30.83 -25.91
C GLN A 385 -15.46 -30.08 -26.73
N HIS A 386 -16.73 -30.11 -26.33
CA HIS A 386 -17.81 -29.46 -27.09
C HIS A 386 -19.07 -29.28 -26.25
N TYR A 387 -20.04 -28.57 -26.83
CA TYR A 387 -21.37 -28.34 -26.33
C TYR A 387 -22.40 -28.96 -27.27
N MET A 388 -23.53 -29.39 -26.72
CA MET A 388 -24.69 -29.84 -27.47
C MET A 388 -25.96 -29.19 -26.94
N PHE A 389 -26.91 -28.95 -27.83
CA PHE A 389 -28.24 -28.44 -27.49
C PHE A 389 -29.29 -29.50 -27.76
N SER A 390 -30.15 -29.78 -26.78
CA SER A 390 -31.16 -30.83 -26.89
C SER A 390 -32.56 -30.32 -26.64
N TYR A 391 -33.50 -30.86 -27.42
CA TYR A 391 -34.93 -30.73 -27.20
C TYR A 391 -35.52 -32.14 -27.10
N LYS A 392 -35.98 -32.52 -25.91
CA LYS A 392 -36.38 -33.90 -25.61
C LYS A 392 -35.26 -34.87 -26.03
N GLN A 393 -35.54 -35.83 -26.92
CA GLN A 393 -34.56 -36.77 -27.46
C GLN A 393 -33.77 -36.25 -28.67
N LEU A 394 -34.07 -35.05 -29.18
CA LEU A 394 -33.43 -34.48 -30.36
C LEU A 394 -32.21 -33.62 -30.00
N ASN A 395 -31.26 -33.51 -30.91
CA ASN A 395 -30.08 -32.67 -30.83
C ASN A 395 -30.07 -31.64 -31.97
N LEU A 396 -29.63 -30.42 -31.68
CA LEU A 396 -29.44 -29.36 -32.66
C LEU A 396 -28.26 -29.73 -33.58
N THR A 397 -28.47 -29.63 -34.89
CA THR A 397 -27.42 -29.77 -35.92
C THR A 397 -27.50 -28.57 -36.87
N THR A 398 -26.36 -28.17 -37.43
CA THR A 398 -26.26 -27.08 -38.42
C THR A 398 -25.74 -27.59 -39.76
N ASP A 399 -26.12 -26.92 -40.85
CA ASP A 399 -25.54 -27.13 -42.18
C ASP A 399 -24.50 -26.06 -42.55
N GLU A 400 -23.85 -26.22 -43.70
CA GLU A 400 -22.80 -25.32 -44.20
C GLU A 400 -23.29 -23.89 -44.49
N PHE A 401 -24.61 -23.70 -44.61
CA PHE A 401 -25.25 -22.41 -44.84
C PHE A 401 -25.76 -21.77 -43.54
N GLY A 402 -25.49 -22.37 -42.38
CA GLY A 402 -25.92 -21.89 -41.07
C GLY A 402 -27.37 -22.22 -40.72
N GLY A 403 -28.03 -23.06 -41.53
CA GLY A 403 -29.37 -23.58 -41.23
C GLY A 403 -29.32 -24.58 -40.09
N ALA A 404 -30.15 -24.40 -39.06
CA ALA A 404 -30.19 -25.28 -37.90
C ALA A 404 -31.52 -26.03 -37.79
N ARG A 405 -31.44 -27.30 -37.37
CA ARG A 405 -32.61 -28.17 -37.12
C ARG A 405 -32.33 -29.17 -36.01
N PHE A 406 -33.39 -29.69 -35.40
CA PHE A 406 -33.29 -30.73 -34.38
C PHE A 406 -33.47 -32.12 -35.00
N VAL A 407 -32.58 -33.06 -34.67
CA VAL A 407 -32.52 -34.42 -35.23
C VAL A 407 -32.26 -35.47 -34.16
N GLU A 408 -32.66 -36.72 -34.39
CA GLU A 408 -32.41 -37.82 -33.42
C GLU A 408 -30.94 -38.24 -33.38
N THR A 409 -30.24 -38.18 -34.51
CA THR A 409 -28.84 -38.59 -34.64
C THR A 409 -27.88 -37.51 -34.19
N SER A 410 -26.87 -37.88 -33.41
CA SER A 410 -25.75 -36.99 -33.07
C SER A 410 -24.57 -37.25 -34.02
N ASP A 411 -24.04 -36.21 -34.63
CA ASP A 411 -22.83 -36.24 -35.46
C ASP A 411 -21.95 -35.02 -35.17
N LYS A 412 -20.85 -34.86 -35.92
CA LYS A 412 -19.95 -33.71 -35.77
C LYS A 412 -20.65 -32.35 -35.93
N ASN A 413 -21.72 -32.28 -36.71
CA ASN A 413 -22.46 -31.04 -36.97
C ASN A 413 -23.41 -30.68 -35.81
N SER A 414 -23.55 -31.58 -34.84
CA SER A 414 -24.27 -31.31 -33.58
C SER A 414 -23.35 -30.85 -32.43
N HIS A 415 -22.05 -30.69 -32.70
CA HIS A 415 -21.07 -30.24 -31.73
C HIS A 415 -20.75 -28.76 -31.93
N PHE A 416 -20.86 -27.98 -30.86
CA PHE A 416 -20.56 -26.55 -30.84
C PHE A 416 -19.37 -26.29 -29.92
N VAL A 417 -18.44 -25.43 -30.32
CA VAL A 417 -17.21 -25.20 -29.55
C VAL A 417 -16.99 -23.72 -29.29
N THR A 418 -16.15 -23.40 -28.32
CA THR A 418 -15.67 -22.02 -28.14
C THR A 418 -14.52 -21.70 -29.08
N ARG A 419 -14.23 -20.41 -29.28
CA ARG A 419 -13.09 -19.96 -30.11
C ARG A 419 -11.73 -20.50 -29.62
N THR A 420 -11.60 -20.81 -28.33
CA THR A 420 -10.40 -21.43 -27.74
C THR A 420 -10.28 -22.93 -28.03
N GLU A 421 -11.40 -23.60 -28.31
CA GLU A 421 -11.48 -25.04 -28.57
C GLU A 421 -11.48 -25.37 -30.08
N LEU A 422 -11.64 -24.34 -30.94
CA LEU A 422 -11.64 -24.48 -32.40
C LEU A 422 -10.21 -24.54 -33.02
N ASN A 423 -9.17 -24.24 -32.23
CA ASN A 423 -7.77 -24.16 -32.68
C ASN A 423 -6.96 -25.43 -32.42
#